data_AF-A0A9C8FZG2-F1
#
_entry.id   AF-A0A9C8FZG2-F1
#
_cell.length_a   1.000
_cell.length_b   1.000
_cell.length_c   1.000
_cell.angle_alpha   90.00
_cell.angle_beta   90.00
_cell.angle_gamma   90.00
#
_symmetry.space_group_name_H-M   'P 1'
#
loop_
_entity.id
_entity.type
_entity.pdbx_description
1 polymer ?
#
loop_
_entity_poly.entity_id
_entity_poly.type
_entity_poly.pdbx_seq_one_letter_code
_entity_poly.pdbx_strand_id
1 'polypeptide(L)'
;MKELAEMLEEELAQAFEVKNPRSLHRYVQLLTRNYVEAEPHERQFNELNGSIKEMLVSMQEGFRRMDERFAAQDQRFEERFAAQDRRFESLQKQMDERFAASQKQIDERFAAQERRFEEMNRRFDSQHRLISLGFTALALIIAAFNLALILG
;
A
#
# COMPACT_ATOMS: atom_id res chain seq x y z
N MET A 1 -36.87 -18.36 56.33
CA MET A 1 -37.15 -17.22 57.23
C MET A 1 -37.70 -17.68 58.57
N LYS A 2 -38.90 -18.29 58.63
CA LYS A 2 -39.49 -18.77 59.90
C LYS A 2 -38.78 -19.99 60.50
N GLU A 3 -38.53 -21.02 59.70
CA GLU A 3 -37.97 -22.29 60.19
C GLU A 3 -36.58 -22.16 60.84
N LEU A 4 -35.65 -21.42 60.24
CA LEU A 4 -34.31 -21.21 60.81
C LEU A 4 -34.34 -20.32 62.06
N ALA A 5 -35.21 -19.31 62.08
CA ALA A 5 -35.37 -18.42 63.24
C ALA A 5 -36.03 -19.14 64.41
N GLU A 6 -37.05 -19.95 64.15
CA GLU A 6 -37.73 -20.78 65.15
C GLU A 6 -36.76 -21.83 65.73
N MET A 7 -35.99 -22.52 64.88
CA MET A 7 -34.97 -23.49 65.31
C MET A 7 -33.89 -22.83 66.19
N LEU A 8 -33.36 -21.68 65.78
CA LEU A 8 -32.35 -20.96 66.56
C LEU A 8 -32.91 -20.41 67.88
N GLU A 9 -34.15 -19.93 67.89
CA GLU A 9 -34.81 -19.47 69.12
C GLU A 9 -35.01 -20.62 70.11
N GLU A 10 -35.43 -21.79 69.63
CA GLU A 10 -35.67 -22.96 70.46
C GLU A 10 -34.37 -23.53 71.03
N GLU A 11 -33.35 -23.71 70.20
CA GLU A 11 -32.02 -24.17 70.62
C GLU A 11 -31.36 -23.22 71.64
N LEU A 12 -31.42 -21.91 71.40
CA LEU A 12 -30.84 -20.91 72.31
C LEU A 12 -31.61 -20.81 73.64
N ALA A 13 -32.92 -21.02 73.62
CA ALA A 13 -33.75 -21.04 74.82
C ALA A 13 -33.53 -22.29 75.68
N GLN A 14 -33.15 -23.41 75.06
CA GLN A 14 -32.80 -24.64 75.77
C GLN A 14 -31.35 -24.63 76.29
N ALA A 15 -30.42 -24.02 75.54
CA ALA A 15 -29.01 -24.00 75.89
C ALA A 15 -28.62 -22.93 76.93
N PHE A 16 -29.38 -21.84 77.04
CA PHE A 16 -29.04 -20.69 77.90
C PHE A 16 -30.22 -20.21 78.75
N GLU A 17 -29.92 -19.62 79.91
CA GLU A 17 -30.93 -18.95 80.73
C GLU A 17 -31.37 -17.63 80.07
N VAL A 18 -32.58 -17.61 79.50
CA VAL A 18 -33.12 -16.46 78.77
C VAL A 18 -33.82 -15.49 79.72
N LYS A 19 -33.14 -14.40 80.09
CA LYS A 19 -33.70 -13.35 80.97
C LYS A 19 -34.86 -12.57 80.34
N ASN A 20 -34.89 -12.44 79.01
CA ASN A 20 -35.95 -11.75 78.28
C ASN A 20 -36.22 -12.43 76.94
N PRO A 21 -37.31 -13.22 76.82
CA PRO A 21 -37.65 -13.94 75.59
C PRO A 21 -37.90 -13.04 74.38
N ARG A 22 -38.44 -11.83 74.59
CA ARG A 22 -38.68 -10.88 73.48
C ARG A 22 -37.37 -10.36 72.89
N SER A 23 -36.35 -10.17 73.74
CA SER A 23 -35.03 -9.73 73.29
C SER A 23 -34.33 -10.84 72.49
N LEU A 24 -34.46 -12.10 72.92
CA LEU A 24 -33.95 -13.25 72.18
C LEU A 24 -34.60 -13.34 70.80
N HIS A 25 -35.94 -13.33 70.75
CA HIS A 25 -36.69 -13.35 69.49
C HIS A 25 -36.26 -12.23 68.54
N ARG A 26 -36.18 -10.99 69.05
CA ARG A 26 -35.75 -9.84 68.24
C ARG A 26 -34.31 -10.00 67.73
N TYR A 27 -33.41 -10.55 68.54
CA TYR A 27 -32.02 -10.78 68.16
C TYR A 27 -31.89 -11.88 67.09
N VAL A 28 -32.55 -13.02 67.29
CA VAL A 28 -32.54 -14.13 66.32
C VAL A 28 -33.16 -13.71 65.00
N GLN A 29 -34.27 -12.96 65.01
CA GLN A 29 -34.84 -12.39 63.80
C GLN A 29 -33.90 -11.43 63.07
N LEU A 30 -33.10 -10.62 63.78
CA LEU A 30 -32.11 -9.73 63.14
C LEU A 30 -30.95 -10.53 62.52
N LEU A 31 -30.45 -11.55 63.21
CA LEU A 31 -29.37 -12.41 62.70
C LEU A 31 -29.80 -13.20 61.46
N THR A 32 -30.97 -13.84 61.50
CA THR A 32 -31.49 -14.62 60.38
C THR A 32 -31.86 -13.76 59.17
N ARG A 33 -32.31 -12.52 59.39
CA ARG A 33 -32.55 -11.57 58.30
C ARG A 33 -31.25 -11.24 57.55
N ASN A 34 -30.17 -10.95 58.26
CA ASN A 34 -28.88 -10.60 57.65
C ASN A 34 -28.23 -11.78 56.89
N TYR A 35 -28.42 -13.02 57.36
CA TYR A 35 -27.81 -14.19 56.71
C TYR A 35 -28.50 -14.57 55.39
N VAL A 36 -29.82 -14.36 55.29
CA VAL A 36 -30.61 -14.68 54.10
C VAL A 36 -30.51 -13.57 53.02
N GLU A 37 -30.07 -12.36 53.37
CA GLU A 37 -29.80 -11.29 52.40
C GLU A 37 -28.55 -11.54 51.53
N ALA A 38 -27.68 -12.52 51.87
CA ALA A 38 -26.52 -12.87 51.04
C ALA A 38 -26.89 -13.62 49.74
N GLU A 39 -27.98 -14.39 49.74
CA GLU A 39 -28.52 -15.15 48.59
C GLU A 39 -28.85 -14.31 47.34
N PRO A 40 -29.57 -13.18 47.44
CA PRO A 40 -29.84 -12.33 46.29
C PRO A 40 -28.56 -11.65 45.74
N HIS A 41 -27.57 -11.35 46.59
CA HIS A 41 -26.29 -10.81 46.14
C HIS A 41 -25.48 -11.85 45.34
N GLU A 42 -25.54 -13.13 45.72
CA GLU A 42 -24.86 -14.20 45.00
C GLU A 42 -25.51 -14.46 43.63
N ARG A 43 -26.85 -14.40 43.54
CA ARG A 43 -27.57 -14.45 42.25
C ARG A 43 -27.19 -13.30 41.34
N GLN A 44 -27.19 -12.07 41.86
CA GLN A 44 -26.82 -10.89 41.09
C GLN A 44 -25.36 -10.96 40.61
N PHE A 45 -24.45 -11.48 41.43
CA PHE A 45 -23.06 -11.70 41.07
C PHE A 45 -22.90 -12.77 39.97
N ASN A 46 -23.67 -13.85 40.05
CA ASN A 46 -23.66 -14.91 39.04
C ASN A 46 -24.25 -14.44 37.69
N GLU A 47 -25.33 -13.66 37.71
CA GLU A 47 -25.89 -13.02 36.52
C GLU A 47 -24.87 -12.07 35.87
N LEU A 48 -24.24 -11.21 36.67
CA LEU A 48 -23.21 -10.29 36.21
C LEU A 48 -22.03 -11.04 35.57
N ASN A 49 -21.54 -12.11 36.20
CA ASN A 49 -20.49 -12.96 35.65
C ASN A 49 -20.92 -13.64 34.34
N GLY A 50 -22.18 -14.04 34.22
CA GLY A 50 -22.78 -14.55 32.99
C GLY A 50 -22.72 -13.53 31.86
N SER A 51 -23.24 -12.31 32.12
CA SER A 51 -23.22 -11.22 31.15
C SER A 51 -21.80 -10.80 30.75
N ILE A 52 -20.84 -10.81 31.68
CA ILE A 52 -19.43 -10.54 31.38
C ILE A 52 -18.86 -11.62 30.44
N LYS A 53 -19.14 -12.91 30.69
CA LYS A 53 -18.69 -13.98 29.80
C LYS A 53 -19.28 -13.86 28.40
N GLU A 54 -20.57 -13.57 28.28
CA GLU A 54 -21.23 -13.34 27.00
C GLU A 54 -20.62 -12.14 26.26
N MET A 55 -20.35 -11.05 26.97
CA MET A 55 -19.67 -9.89 26.43
C MET A 55 -18.28 -10.24 25.91
N LEU A 56 -17.48 -10.98 26.68
CA LEU A 56 -16.13 -11.40 26.28
C LEU A 56 -16.15 -12.28 25.02
N VAL A 57 -17.09 -13.23 24.93
CA VAL A 57 -17.26 -14.08 23.74
C VAL A 57 -17.66 -13.23 22.53
N SER A 58 -18.62 -12.32 22.69
CA SER A 58 -19.03 -11.40 21.63
C SER A 58 -17.89 -10.49 21.16
N MET A 59 -17.08 -9.98 22.10
CA MET A 59 -15.89 -9.19 21.78
C MET A 59 -14.85 -10.01 21.02
N GLN A 60 -14.55 -11.24 21.45
CA GLN A 60 -13.61 -12.13 20.75
C GLN A 60 -14.07 -12.42 19.32
N GLU A 61 -15.35 -12.70 19.10
CA GLU A 61 -15.88 -12.90 17.75
C GLU A 61 -15.82 -11.60 16.93
N GLY A 62 -16.08 -10.45 17.56
CA GLY A 62 -15.90 -9.14 16.96
C GLY A 62 -14.45 -8.89 16.48
N PHE A 63 -13.46 -9.23 17.31
CA PHE A 63 -12.05 -9.15 16.95
C PHE A 63 -11.69 -10.12 15.83
N ARG A 64 -12.14 -11.38 15.90
CA ARG A 64 -11.91 -12.37 14.85
C ARG A 64 -12.44 -11.91 13.49
N ARG A 65 -13.65 -11.34 13.45
CA ARG A 65 -14.25 -10.75 12.25
C ARG A 65 -13.49 -9.52 11.75
N MET A 66 -12.90 -8.72 12.65
CA MET A 66 -12.04 -7.61 12.25
C MET A 66 -10.75 -8.11 11.63
N ASP A 67 -10.10 -9.10 12.23
CA ASP A 67 -8.86 -9.70 11.70
C ASP A 67 -9.08 -10.30 10.31
N GLU A 68 -10.19 -11.03 10.09
CA GLU A 68 -10.56 -11.54 8.77
C GLU A 68 -10.75 -10.42 7.74
N ARG A 69 -11.40 -9.32 8.13
CA ARG A 69 -11.61 -8.16 7.24
C ARG A 69 -10.30 -7.44 6.93
N PHE A 70 -9.41 -7.30 7.90
CA PHE A 70 -8.09 -6.70 7.70
C PHE A 70 -7.23 -7.58 6.78
N ALA A 71 -7.17 -8.89 7.01
CA ALA A 71 -6.46 -9.82 6.13
C ALA A 71 -6.99 -9.78 4.69
N ALA A 72 -8.32 -9.76 4.52
CA ALA A 72 -8.92 -9.61 3.19
C ALA A 72 -8.62 -8.26 2.53
N GLN A 73 -8.49 -7.19 3.33
CA GLN A 73 -8.11 -5.87 2.85
C GLN A 73 -6.64 -5.80 2.44
N ASP A 74 -5.74 -6.39 3.22
CA ASP A 74 -4.31 -6.48 2.92
C ASP A 74 -4.07 -7.26 1.63
N GLN A 75 -4.74 -8.40 1.46
CA GLN A 75 -4.67 -9.18 0.21
C GLN A 75 -5.12 -8.34 -1.00
N ARG A 76 -6.21 -7.58 -0.87
CA ARG A 76 -6.69 -6.68 -1.94
C ARG A 76 -5.69 -5.57 -2.25
N PHE A 77 -4.97 -5.07 -1.25
CA PHE A 77 -3.93 -4.07 -1.47
C PHE A 77 -2.73 -4.69 -2.20
N GLU A 78 -2.25 -5.85 -1.78
CA GLU A 78 -1.17 -6.57 -2.46
C GLU A 78 -1.51 -6.85 -3.94
N GLU A 79 -2.72 -7.34 -4.22
CA GLU A 79 -3.18 -7.58 -5.58
C GLU A 79 -3.20 -6.30 -6.43
N ARG A 80 -3.63 -5.16 -5.84
CA ARG A 80 -3.64 -3.86 -6.51
C ARG A 80 -2.23 -3.34 -6.79
N PHE A 81 -1.33 -3.44 -5.83
CA PHE A 81 0.07 -3.03 -6.01
C PHE A 81 0.75 -3.89 -7.07
N ALA A 82 0.60 -5.21 -7.01
CA ALA A 82 1.15 -6.12 -8.03
C ALA A 82 0.57 -5.87 -9.44
N ALA A 83 -0.69 -5.43 -9.54
CA ALA A 83 -1.28 -5.02 -10.82
C ALA A 83 -0.73 -3.67 -11.31
N GLN A 84 -0.46 -2.74 -10.38
CA GLN A 84 0.14 -1.45 -10.69
C GLN A 84 1.59 -1.59 -11.15
N ASP A 85 2.40 -2.43 -10.48
CA ASP A 85 3.78 -2.73 -10.86
C ASP A 85 3.84 -3.32 -12.28
N ARG A 86 3.00 -4.31 -12.58
CA ARG A 86 2.89 -4.89 -13.93
C ARG A 86 2.52 -3.85 -15.00
N ARG A 87 1.65 -2.90 -14.66
CA ARG A 87 1.30 -1.80 -15.58
C ARG A 87 2.49 -0.85 -15.79
N PHE A 88 3.23 -0.51 -14.75
CA PHE A 88 4.41 0.34 -14.86
C PHE A 88 5.51 -0.34 -15.68
N GLU A 89 5.80 -1.60 -15.44
CA GLU A 89 6.77 -2.37 -16.24
C GLU A 89 6.38 -2.41 -17.73
N SER A 90 5.08 -2.62 -18.02
CA SER A 90 4.56 -2.61 -19.39
C SER A 90 4.73 -1.24 -20.06
N LEU A 91 4.40 -0.16 -19.35
CA LEU A 91 4.58 1.21 -19.85
C LEU A 91 6.07 1.52 -20.08
N GLN A 92 6.95 1.09 -19.18
CA GLN A 92 8.39 1.29 -19.32
C GLN A 92 8.92 0.59 -20.57
N LYS A 93 8.57 -0.70 -20.77
CA LYS A 93 8.94 -1.45 -21.98
C LYS A 93 8.43 -0.77 -23.25
N GLN A 94 7.18 -0.31 -23.26
CA GLN A 94 6.62 0.39 -24.41
C GLN A 94 7.36 1.71 -24.69
N MET A 95 7.77 2.45 -23.66
CA MET A 95 8.58 3.66 -23.83
C MET A 95 9.95 3.31 -24.40
N ASP A 96 10.64 2.30 -23.85
CA ASP A 96 11.96 1.88 -24.31
C ASP A 96 11.92 1.45 -25.78
N GLU A 97 10.91 0.67 -26.18
CA GLU A 97 10.71 0.27 -27.58
C GLU A 97 10.48 1.47 -28.50
N ARG A 98 9.65 2.44 -28.08
CA ARG A 98 9.38 3.65 -28.87
C ARG A 98 10.61 4.53 -28.98
N PHE A 99 11.39 4.68 -27.91
CA PHE A 99 12.65 5.43 -27.93
C PHE A 99 13.67 4.76 -28.84
N ALA A 100 13.85 3.44 -28.74
CA ALA A 100 14.75 2.69 -29.62
C ALA A 100 14.35 2.80 -31.10
N ALA A 101 13.06 2.68 -31.39
CA ALA A 101 12.55 2.86 -32.76
C ALA A 101 12.79 4.29 -33.28
N SER A 102 12.57 5.30 -32.44
CA SER A 102 12.83 6.70 -32.81
C SER A 102 14.31 6.95 -33.04
N GLN A 103 15.19 6.42 -32.20
CA GLN A 103 16.64 6.56 -32.35
C GLN A 103 17.09 5.95 -33.69
N LYS A 104 16.63 4.73 -34.00
CA LYS A 104 16.93 4.07 -35.27
C LYS A 104 16.48 4.89 -36.48
N GLN A 105 15.27 5.47 -36.43
CA GLN A 105 14.77 6.32 -37.50
C GLN A 105 15.63 7.59 -37.69
N ILE A 106 16.10 8.18 -36.58
CA ILE A 106 17.01 9.33 -36.61
C ILE A 106 18.34 8.93 -37.25
N ASP A 107 18.94 7.81 -36.82
CA ASP A 107 20.20 7.30 -37.36
C ASP A 107 20.10 7.03 -38.86
N GLU A 108 19.01 6.40 -39.32
CA GLU A 108 18.75 6.14 -40.74
C GLU A 108 18.64 7.44 -41.56
N ARG A 109 17.97 8.47 -41.01
CA ARG A 109 17.85 9.78 -41.66
C ARG A 109 19.19 10.49 -41.75
N PHE A 110 20.00 10.46 -40.69
CA PHE A 110 21.35 11.03 -40.69
C PHE A 110 22.25 10.30 -41.68
N ALA A 111 22.24 8.97 -41.72
CA ALA A 111 23.01 8.19 -42.69
C ALA A 111 22.59 8.50 -44.14
N ALA A 112 21.29 8.69 -44.39
CA ALA A 112 20.81 9.10 -45.71
C ALA A 112 21.26 10.53 -46.08
N GLN A 113 21.29 11.44 -45.11
CA GLN A 113 21.77 12.81 -45.29
C GLN A 113 23.28 12.83 -45.59
N GLU A 114 24.08 12.06 -44.85
CA GLU A 114 25.52 11.92 -45.07
C GLU A 114 25.83 11.46 -46.50
N ARG A 115 25.13 10.42 -46.97
CA ARG A 115 25.28 9.94 -48.37
C ARG A 115 24.96 11.01 -49.41
N ARG A 116 23.94 11.84 -49.17
CA ARG A 116 23.60 12.95 -50.08
C ARG A 116 24.67 14.04 -50.07
N PHE A 117 25.26 14.34 -48.92
CA PHE A 117 26.38 15.26 -48.82
C PHE A 117 27.62 14.73 -49.53
N GLU A 118 27.97 13.46 -49.35
CA GLU A 118 29.07 12.82 -50.07
C GLU A 118 28.86 12.88 -51.59
N GLU A 119 27.66 12.59 -52.08
CA GLU A 119 27.34 12.69 -53.51
C GLU A 119 27.48 14.13 -54.02
N MET A 120 26.99 15.11 -53.26
CA MET A 120 27.12 16.52 -53.60
C MET A 120 28.60 16.95 -53.67
N ASN A 121 29.42 16.54 -52.70
CA ASN A 121 30.84 16.82 -52.69
C ASN A 121 31.54 16.24 -53.92
N ARG A 122 31.24 14.99 -54.29
CA ARG A 122 31.80 14.38 -55.52
C ARG A 122 31.44 15.16 -56.79
N ARG A 123 30.19 15.64 -56.89
CA ARG A 123 29.75 16.48 -58.02
C ARG A 123 30.49 17.82 -58.03
N PHE A 124 30.62 18.45 -56.87
CA PHE A 124 31.34 19.71 -56.71
C PHE A 124 32.82 19.56 -57.08
N ASP A 125 33.50 18.51 -56.62
CA ASP A 125 34.90 18.20 -56.97
C ASP A 125 35.06 17.95 -58.48
N SER A 126 34.10 17.27 -59.11
CA SER A 126 34.11 17.08 -60.56
C SER A 126 33.96 18.40 -61.31
N GLN A 127 33.02 19.25 -60.90
CA GLN A 127 32.81 20.57 -61.50
C GLN A 127 34.03 21.47 -61.29
N HIS A 128 34.58 21.49 -60.09
CA HIS A 128 35.76 22.28 -59.76
C HIS A 128 36.98 21.86 -60.60
N ARG A 129 37.20 20.55 -60.81
CA ARG A 129 38.25 20.04 -61.68
C ARG A 129 38.07 20.49 -63.14
N LEU A 130 36.86 20.40 -63.68
CA LEU A 130 36.56 20.84 -65.05
C LEU A 130 36.80 22.34 -65.22
N ILE A 131 36.32 23.14 -64.28
CA ILE A 131 36.52 24.60 -64.29
C ILE A 131 38.01 24.94 -64.20
N SER A 132 38.74 24.30 -63.29
CA SER A 132 40.19 24.50 -63.12
C SER A 132 40.96 24.17 -64.40
N LEU A 133 40.65 23.05 -65.06
CA LEU A 133 41.23 22.69 -66.36
C LEU A 133 40.94 23.77 -67.42
N GLY A 134 39.70 24.24 -67.50
CA GLY A 134 39.33 25.33 -68.42
C GLY A 134 40.12 26.62 -68.18
N PHE A 135 40.27 27.04 -66.92
CA PHE A 135 41.09 28.19 -66.55
C PHE A 135 42.57 27.99 -66.93
N THR A 136 43.15 26.81 -66.67
CA THR A 136 44.54 26.54 -67.05
C THR A 136 44.76 26.57 -68.57
N ALA A 137 43.85 26.00 -69.35
CA ALA A 137 43.92 26.05 -70.81
C ALA A 137 43.82 27.48 -71.34
N LEU A 138 42.88 28.27 -70.81
CA LEU A 138 42.73 29.69 -71.16
C LEU A 138 44.01 30.48 -70.85
N ALA A 139 44.62 30.28 -69.68
CA ALA A 139 45.86 30.93 -69.30
C ALA A 139 47.01 30.59 -70.26
N LEU A 140 47.15 29.33 -70.68
CA LEU A 140 48.15 28.91 -71.67
C LEU A 140 47.92 29.54 -73.04
N ILE A 141 46.67 29.63 -73.50
CA ILE A 141 46.32 30.28 -74.77
C ILE A 141 46.71 31.77 -74.75
N ILE A 142 46.37 32.47 -73.67
CA ILE A 142 46.72 33.89 -73.49
C ILE A 142 48.24 34.07 -73.48
N ALA A 143 48.97 33.21 -72.76
CA ALA A 143 50.44 33.27 -72.71
C ALA A 143 51.07 33.04 -74.09
N ALA A 144 50.60 32.04 -74.85
CA ALA A 144 51.09 31.76 -76.19
C ALA A 144 50.82 32.91 -77.17
N PHE A 145 49.61 33.51 -77.10
CA PHE A 145 49.24 34.66 -77.91
C PHE A 145 50.12 35.89 -77.61
N ASN A 146 50.34 36.19 -76.32
CA ASN A 146 51.25 37.26 -75.90
C ASN A 146 52.69 37.01 -76.38
N LEU A 147 53.17 35.78 -76.32
CA LEU A 147 54.53 35.42 -76.74
C LEU A 147 54.70 35.51 -78.27
N ALA A 148 53.68 35.12 -79.04
CA ALA A 148 53.64 35.30 -80.49
C ALA A 148 53.66 36.78 -80.91
N LEU A 149 52.96 37.66 -80.17
CA LEU A 149 52.99 39.11 -80.39
C LEU A 149 54.35 39.76 -80.07
N ILE A 150 55.17 39.16 -79.19
CA ILE A 150 56.49 39.71 -78.83
C ILE A 150 57.58 39.25 -79.81
N LEU A 151 57.45 38.05 -80.39
CA LEU A 151 58.45 37.46 -81.29
C LEU A 151 58.20 37.69 -82.80
N GLY A 152 57.00 38.13 -83.19
CA GLY A 152 56.65 38.47 -84.57
C GLY A 152 56.65 39.98 -84.81
#